data_AF-A0A2V8X6P7-F1
#
_entry.id   AF-A0A2V8X6P7-F1
#
_cell.length_a   1.000
_cell.length_b   1.000
_cell.length_c   1.000
_cell.angle_alpha   90.00
_cell.angle_beta   90.00
_cell.angle_gamma   90.00
#
_symmetry.space_group_name_H-M   'P 1'
#
loop_
_entity.id
_entity.type
_entity.pdbx_description
1 polymer ?
#
loop_
_entity_poly.entity_id
_entity_poly.type
_entity_poly.pdbx_seq_one_letter_code
_entity_poly.pdbx_strand_id
1 'polypeptide(L)'
;MIQVVRETHETPETVAQRLERAGGINRFGEANYRAIWGWNRLAWIGGKFEERDPATGSLLREVIELRQEPKYPAVNRWHIERWLPPETYGSPRAWYAQTIERENGISIPALGPYPSRGEYEHCFTLEGPRGEFVQLTPAVAERIARAIEFSRAHSRSSSRRSLYDRESREERGYENWAFDVLDDAVPVFHKQPFVTVL
;
A
#
# COMPACT_ATOMS: atom_id res chain seq x y z
N MET A 1 -17.68 -21.05 18.44
CA MET A 1 -16.81 -21.10 17.25
C MET A 1 -16.95 -19.76 16.54
N ILE A 2 -15.95 -18.87 16.66
CA ILE A 2 -15.97 -17.57 15.98
C ILE A 2 -15.34 -17.82 14.61
N GLN A 3 -16.15 -17.79 13.55
CA GLN A 3 -15.65 -17.83 12.20
C GLN A 3 -15.11 -16.43 11.89
N VAL A 4 -13.79 -16.28 11.85
CA VAL A 4 -13.16 -15.02 11.41
C VAL A 4 -13.39 -14.95 9.89
N VAL A 5 -14.51 -14.36 9.50
CA VAL A 5 -14.80 -14.06 8.11
C VAL A 5 -13.88 -12.91 7.70
N ARG A 6 -13.07 -13.12 6.66
CA ARG A 6 -12.26 -12.04 6.06
C ARG A 6 -13.23 -10.96 5.58
N GLU A 7 -13.12 -9.78 6.18
CA GLU A 7 -13.94 -8.64 5.78
C GLU A 7 -13.46 -8.15 4.40
N THR A 8 -14.33 -8.16 3.41
CA THR A 8 -14.00 -7.73 2.05
C THR A 8 -14.76 -6.48 1.66
N HIS A 9 -14.08 -5.52 1.04
CA HIS A 9 -14.71 -4.31 0.50
C HIS A 9 -14.25 -4.07 -0.93
N GLU A 10 -15.22 -3.89 -1.83
CA GLU A 10 -14.93 -3.50 -3.22
C GLU A 10 -14.72 -1.99 -3.32
N THR A 11 -13.77 -1.59 -4.15
CA THR A 11 -13.54 -0.16 -4.41
C THR A 11 -14.75 0.39 -5.16
N PRO A 12 -15.38 1.48 -4.66
CA PRO A 12 -16.49 2.09 -5.38
C PRO A 12 -16.08 2.51 -6.80
N GLU A 13 -16.93 2.23 -7.79
CA GLU A 13 -16.60 2.47 -9.20
C GLU A 13 -16.24 3.93 -9.48
N THR A 14 -16.95 4.87 -8.86
CA THR A 14 -16.69 6.31 -9.00
C THR A 14 -15.30 6.70 -8.48
N VAL A 15 -14.78 6.00 -7.48
CA VAL A 15 -13.42 6.19 -6.96
C VAL A 15 -12.40 5.59 -7.93
N ALA A 16 -12.62 4.36 -8.40
CA ALA A 16 -11.74 3.71 -9.36
C ALA A 16 -11.56 4.56 -10.64
N GLN A 17 -12.66 5.03 -11.22
CA GLN A 17 -12.64 5.90 -12.41
C GLN A 17 -11.88 7.21 -12.16
N ARG A 18 -11.95 7.76 -10.95
CA ARG A 18 -11.27 9.01 -10.61
C ARG A 18 -9.77 8.83 -10.50
N LEU A 19 -9.33 7.76 -9.84
CA LEU A 19 -7.91 7.41 -9.75
C LEU A 19 -7.32 7.05 -11.11
N GLU A 20 -8.08 6.36 -11.97
CA GLU A 20 -7.68 6.06 -13.34
C GLU A 20 -7.48 7.34 -14.15
N ARG A 21 -8.43 8.29 -14.11
CA ARG A 21 -8.29 9.56 -14.84
C ARG A 21 -7.08 10.37 -14.38
N ALA A 22 -6.83 10.42 -13.07
CA ALA A 22 -5.70 11.13 -12.49
C ALA A 22 -4.35 10.48 -12.83
N GLY A 23 -4.29 9.15 -12.75
CA GLY A 23 -3.07 8.36 -12.96
C GLY A 23 -2.79 7.96 -14.41
N GLY A 24 -3.80 8.01 -15.27
CA GLY A 24 -3.82 7.34 -16.56
C GLY A 24 -3.81 5.81 -16.46
N ILE A 25 -3.71 5.18 -17.62
CA ILE A 25 -3.64 3.71 -17.76
C ILE A 25 -2.21 3.23 -18.05
N ASN A 26 -1.91 1.99 -17.68
CA ASN A 26 -0.66 1.30 -17.98
C ASN A 26 -0.69 0.69 -19.40
N ARG A 27 0.42 0.10 -19.85
CA ARG A 27 0.53 -0.54 -21.18
C ARG A 27 -0.40 -1.75 -21.40
N PHE A 28 -1.05 -2.23 -20.34
CA PHE A 28 -2.00 -3.33 -20.37
C PHE A 28 -3.46 -2.86 -20.31
N GLY A 29 -3.71 -1.55 -20.33
CA GLY A 29 -5.06 -0.98 -20.28
C GLY A 29 -5.67 -0.93 -18.87
N GLU A 30 -4.87 -1.14 -17.82
CA GLU A 30 -5.33 -1.09 -16.42
C GLU A 30 -4.93 0.25 -15.78
N ALA A 31 -5.64 0.70 -14.75
CA ALA A 31 -5.33 1.98 -14.08
C ALA A 31 -3.94 1.97 -13.44
N ASN A 32 -3.14 3.03 -13.64
CA ASN A 32 -1.82 3.15 -13.00
C ASN A 32 -1.91 3.30 -11.48
N TYR A 33 -3.07 3.70 -10.95
CA TYR A 33 -3.33 3.84 -9.52
C TYR A 33 -4.67 3.18 -9.19
N ARG A 34 -4.74 2.53 -8.02
CA ARG A 34 -5.97 1.93 -7.52
C ARG A 34 -6.08 2.07 -6.01
N ALA A 35 -7.31 2.04 -5.52
CA ALA A 35 -7.58 1.74 -4.13
C ALA A 35 -7.85 0.23 -3.98
N ILE A 36 -7.44 -0.35 -2.87
CA ILE A 36 -7.70 -1.76 -2.55
C ILE A 36 -7.92 -1.92 -1.05
N TRP A 37 -8.89 -2.74 -0.65
CA TRP A 37 -9.06 -3.10 0.75
C TRP A 37 -7.98 -4.10 1.16
N GLY A 38 -7.40 -3.96 2.36
CA GLY A 38 -6.24 -4.75 2.79
C GLY A 38 -6.48 -6.26 2.71
N TRP A 39 -7.63 -6.75 3.18
CA TRP A 39 -8.00 -8.17 3.06
C TRP A 39 -8.20 -8.65 1.63
N ASN A 40 -8.55 -7.77 0.69
CA ASN A 40 -8.73 -8.12 -0.72
C ASN A 40 -7.37 -8.24 -1.44
N ARG A 41 -6.30 -7.66 -0.88
CA ARG A 41 -4.98 -7.67 -1.49
C ARG A 41 -4.12 -8.81 -0.95
N LEU A 42 -4.06 -9.90 -1.72
CA LEU A 42 -3.12 -10.99 -1.46
C LEU A 42 -1.82 -10.81 -2.24
N ALA A 43 -0.71 -11.26 -1.68
CA ALA A 43 0.59 -11.35 -2.33
C ALA A 43 1.22 -12.72 -2.07
N TRP A 44 2.16 -13.10 -2.93
CA TRP A 44 2.98 -14.27 -2.68
C TRP A 44 3.91 -14.01 -1.49
N ILE A 45 3.82 -14.86 -0.47
CA ILE A 45 4.72 -14.86 0.68
C ILE A 45 5.29 -16.27 0.81
N GLY A 46 6.59 -16.38 0.58
CA GLY A 46 7.35 -17.60 0.80
C GLY A 46 7.99 -17.57 2.18
N GLY A 47 7.88 -18.67 2.91
CA GLY A 47 8.45 -18.74 4.24
C GLY A 47 8.01 -19.97 5.02
N LYS A 48 8.26 -19.91 6.33
CA LYS A 48 7.87 -20.94 7.28
C LYS A 48 6.49 -20.59 7.87
N PHE A 49 5.56 -21.52 7.73
CA PHE A 49 4.20 -21.39 8.24
C PHE A 49 3.92 -22.45 9.30
N GLU A 50 3.22 -22.05 10.36
CA GLU A 50 2.69 -22.98 11.35
C GLU A 50 1.27 -23.39 10.94
N GLU A 51 1.03 -24.69 10.86
CA GLU A 51 -0.32 -25.22 10.75
C GLU A 51 -0.80 -25.64 12.13
N ARG A 52 -1.94 -25.09 12.54
CA ARG A 52 -2.54 -25.32 13.85
C ARG A 52 -3.91 -25.95 13.69
N ASP A 53 -4.27 -26.81 14.64
CA ASP A 53 -5.56 -27.47 14.70
C ASP A 53 -6.67 -26.41 14.87
N PRO A 54 -7.67 -26.33 13.98
CA PRO A 54 -8.72 -25.31 14.07
C PRO A 54 -9.63 -25.42 15.30
N ALA A 55 -9.74 -26.61 15.90
CA ALA A 55 -10.58 -26.86 17.07
C ALA A 55 -9.83 -26.63 18.38
N THR A 56 -8.54 -26.98 18.45
CA THR A 56 -7.76 -26.94 19.70
C THR A 56 -6.68 -25.84 19.73
N GLY A 57 -6.30 -25.28 18.58
CA GLY A 57 -5.21 -24.30 18.45
C GLY A 57 -3.79 -24.89 18.58
N SER A 58 -3.69 -26.20 18.81
CA SER A 58 -2.42 -26.92 18.95
C SER A 58 -1.63 -26.89 17.65
N LEU A 59 -0.30 -26.74 17.75
CA LEU A 59 0.57 -26.83 16.58
C LEU A 59 0.54 -28.25 16.02
N LEU A 60 0.15 -28.41 14.75
CA LEU A 60 0.15 -29.68 14.04
C LEU A 60 1.50 -29.92 13.38
N ARG A 61 2.01 -28.92 12.65
CA ARG A 61 3.30 -28.97 11.97
C ARG A 61 3.78 -27.58 11.55
N GLU A 62 5.05 -27.50 11.19
CA GLU A 62 5.63 -26.37 10.47
C GLU A 62 5.87 -26.79 9.02
N VAL A 63 5.51 -25.92 8.07
CA VAL A 63 5.69 -26.16 6.63
C VAL A 63 6.42 -24.99 6.00
N ILE A 64 7.26 -25.30 5.02
CA ILE A 64 8.08 -24.32 4.30
C ILE A 64 7.55 -24.28 2.88
N GLU A 65 6.84 -23.22 2.52
CA GLU A 65 6.19 -23.12 1.21
C GLU A 65 5.90 -21.68 0.78
N LEU A 66 5.26 -21.55 -0.38
CA LEU A 66 4.83 -20.28 -0.96
C LEU A 66 3.30 -20.19 -0.90
N ARG A 67 2.76 -19.17 -0.22
CA ARG A 67 1.31 -18.97 -0.04
C ARG A 67 0.85 -17.61 -0.57
N GLN A 68 -0.45 -17.49 -0.84
CA GLN A 68 -1.12 -16.21 -1.04
C GLN A 68 -1.64 -15.72 0.31
N GLU A 69 -1.01 -14.69 0.84
CA GLU A 69 -1.32 -14.09 2.13
C GLU A 69 -1.63 -12.59 1.97
N PRO A 70 -2.36 -11.96 2.90
CA PRO A 70 -2.59 -10.52 2.84
C PRO A 70 -1.26 -9.75 2.72
N LYS A 71 -1.16 -8.88 1.71
CA LYS A 71 0.04 -8.08 1.44
C LYS A 71 0.34 -7.11 2.60
N TYR A 72 -0.70 -6.65 3.28
CA TYR A 72 -0.62 -5.61 4.30
C TYR A 72 -1.00 -6.12 5.69
N PRO A 73 -0.21 -5.82 6.74
CA PRO A 73 -0.61 -6.11 8.12
C PRO A 73 -1.89 -5.38 8.54
N ALA A 74 -2.05 -4.13 8.10
CA ALA A 74 -3.26 -3.33 8.30
C ALA A 74 -4.37 -3.75 7.31
N VAL A 75 -4.89 -4.96 7.51
CA VAL A 75 -5.86 -5.62 6.62
C VAL A 75 -7.22 -4.91 6.57
N ASN A 76 -7.62 -4.24 7.64
CA ASN A 76 -8.89 -3.50 7.73
C ASN A 76 -8.70 -2.00 7.38
N ARG A 77 -7.96 -1.72 6.30
CA ARG A 77 -7.70 -0.37 5.79
C ARG A 77 -7.79 -0.36 4.27
N TRP A 78 -8.09 0.82 3.73
CA TRP A 78 -7.90 1.09 2.31
C TRP A 78 -6.44 1.43 2.05
N HIS A 79 -5.88 0.89 0.97
CA HIS A 79 -4.52 1.12 0.53
C HIS A 79 -4.56 1.72 -0.87
N ILE A 80 -3.76 2.76 -1.11
CA ILE A 80 -3.51 3.25 -2.46
C ILE A 80 -2.27 2.57 -3.00
N GLU A 81 -2.42 1.92 -4.15
CA GLU A 81 -1.33 1.30 -4.86
C GLU A 81 -1.06 2.00 -6.20
N ARG A 82 0.19 1.97 -6.62
CA ARG A 82 0.65 2.40 -7.94
C ARG A 82 1.23 1.22 -8.70
N TRP A 83 0.80 1.05 -9.94
CA TRP A 83 1.38 0.07 -10.85
C TRP A 83 2.82 0.45 -11.20
N LEU A 84 3.74 -0.50 -11.03
CA LEU A 84 5.11 -0.43 -11.48
C LEU A 84 5.37 -1.43 -12.60
N PRO A 85 6.10 -1.03 -13.65
CA PRO A 85 6.42 -1.92 -14.74
C PRO A 85 7.44 -3.00 -14.33
N PRO A 86 7.43 -4.20 -14.95
CA PRO A 86 8.35 -5.32 -14.68
C PRO A 86 9.82 -4.91 -14.64
N GLU A 87 10.25 -3.98 -15.50
CA GLU A 87 11.63 -3.52 -15.61
C GLU A 87 12.13 -2.84 -14.32
N THR A 88 11.22 -2.36 -13.46
CA THR A 88 11.56 -1.82 -12.13
C THR A 88 12.18 -2.88 -11.21
N TYR A 89 11.80 -4.14 -11.40
CA TYR A 89 12.26 -5.28 -10.60
C TYR A 89 13.49 -5.97 -11.20
N GLY A 90 14.10 -5.37 -12.23
CA GLY A 90 15.23 -5.93 -12.95
C GLY A 90 14.83 -7.08 -13.89
N SER A 91 15.80 -7.93 -14.23
CA SER A 91 15.56 -9.10 -15.08
C SER A 91 14.96 -10.26 -14.28
N PRO A 92 14.21 -11.19 -14.91
CA PRO A 92 13.71 -12.39 -14.23
C PRO A 92 14.81 -13.19 -13.51
N ARG A 93 15.99 -13.28 -14.13
CA ARG A 93 17.15 -13.94 -13.51
C ARG A 93 17.62 -13.21 -12.25
N ALA A 94 17.69 -11.88 -12.29
CA ALA A 94 18.09 -11.08 -11.13
C ALA A 94 17.05 -11.19 -10.01
N TRP A 95 15.76 -11.17 -10.34
CA TRP A 95 14.67 -11.38 -9.38
C TRP A 95 14.86 -12.68 -8.60
N TYR A 96 14.95 -13.82 -9.28
CA TYR A 96 15.12 -15.10 -8.59
C TYR A 96 16.45 -15.19 -7.83
N ALA A 97 17.52 -14.55 -8.33
CA ALA A 97 18.78 -14.51 -7.60
C ALA A 97 18.69 -13.69 -6.29
N GLN A 98 17.80 -12.69 -6.24
CA GLN A 98 17.66 -11.77 -5.10
C GLN A 98 16.56 -12.18 -4.12
N THR A 99 15.51 -12.87 -4.59
CA THR A 99 14.33 -13.19 -3.78
C THR A 99 14.24 -14.65 -3.37
N ILE A 100 15.15 -15.51 -3.82
CA ILE A 100 15.24 -16.88 -3.30
C ILE A 100 15.89 -16.84 -1.92
N GLU A 101 15.11 -17.25 -0.92
CA GLU A 101 15.57 -17.49 0.44
C GLU A 101 15.83 -18.97 0.66
N ARG A 102 16.68 -19.29 1.64
CA ARG A 102 17.00 -20.66 2.01
C ARG A 102 16.67 -20.88 3.48
N GLU A 103 15.74 -21.80 3.73
CA GLU A 103 15.32 -22.19 5.07
C GLU A 103 15.40 -23.72 5.19
N ASN A 104 16.14 -24.23 6.18
CA ASN A 104 16.34 -25.67 6.40
C ASN A 104 16.80 -26.46 5.15
N GLY A 105 17.64 -25.85 4.31
CA GLY A 105 18.14 -26.45 3.07
C GLY A 105 17.17 -26.39 1.89
N ILE A 106 15.96 -25.87 2.09
CA ILE A 106 14.94 -25.67 1.05
C ILE A 106 15.08 -24.24 0.50
N SER A 107 15.14 -24.11 -0.82
CA SER A 107 15.12 -22.81 -1.49
C SER A 107 13.68 -22.43 -1.83
N ILE A 108 13.24 -21.23 -1.43
CA ILE A 108 11.88 -20.73 -1.65
C ILE A 108 11.97 -19.37 -2.34
N PRO A 109 11.19 -19.11 -3.40
CA PRO A 109 11.03 -17.76 -3.92
C PRO A 109 10.18 -16.93 -2.95
N ALA A 110 10.80 -16.20 -2.02
CA ALA A 110 10.13 -15.53 -0.90
C ALA A 110 9.08 -14.50 -1.36
N LEU A 111 9.30 -13.86 -2.51
CA LEU A 111 8.37 -12.89 -3.10
C LEU A 111 7.57 -13.47 -4.29
N GLY A 112 7.64 -14.78 -4.50
CA GLY A 112 6.97 -15.47 -5.59
C GLY A 112 7.60 -15.28 -6.98
N PRO A 113 6.84 -15.54 -8.07
CA PRO A 113 7.33 -15.44 -9.43
C PRO A 113 7.64 -14.00 -9.83
N TYR A 114 8.50 -13.83 -10.83
CA TYR A 114 8.79 -12.51 -11.39
C TYR A 114 7.50 -11.84 -11.93
N PRO A 115 7.22 -10.58 -11.57
CA PRO A 115 5.99 -9.89 -11.95
C PRO A 115 6.04 -9.43 -13.42
N SER A 116 5.87 -10.37 -14.35
CA SER A 116 6.00 -10.12 -15.80
C SER A 116 5.02 -9.07 -16.37
N ARG A 117 3.89 -8.84 -15.71
CA ARG A 117 2.92 -7.77 -16.03
C ARG A 117 3.09 -6.51 -15.20
N GLY A 118 4.13 -6.46 -14.36
CA GLY A 118 4.31 -5.45 -13.34
C GLY A 118 3.56 -5.81 -12.08
N GLU A 119 3.66 -4.95 -11.08
CA GLU A 119 3.00 -5.14 -9.80
C GLU A 119 2.56 -3.80 -9.22
N TYR A 120 1.45 -3.81 -8.52
CA TYR A 120 0.93 -2.70 -7.76
C TYR A 120 1.66 -2.62 -6.43
N GLU A 121 2.44 -1.55 -6.26
CA GLU A 121 3.14 -1.24 -5.02
C GLU A 121 2.40 -0.24 -4.16
N HIS A 122 2.54 -0.41 -2.85
CA HIS A 122 1.96 0.49 -1.86
C HIS A 122 2.48 1.91 -2.05
N CYS A 123 1.57 2.87 -2.01
CA CYS A 123 1.91 4.29 -1.91
C CYS A 123 1.67 4.79 -0.49
N PHE A 124 0.46 4.56 0.04
CA PHE A 124 0.08 4.91 1.40
C PHE A 124 -1.21 4.19 1.83
N THR A 125 -1.39 4.11 3.14
CA THR A 125 -2.60 3.60 3.79
C THR A 125 -3.54 4.76 4.10
N LEU A 126 -4.85 4.58 3.92
CA LEU A 126 -5.85 5.56 4.34
C LEU A 126 -6.09 5.42 5.85
N GLU A 127 -5.41 6.27 6.60
CA GLU A 127 -5.54 6.37 8.03
C GLU A 127 -5.33 7.81 8.51
N GLY A 128 -5.87 8.13 9.67
CA GLY A 128 -5.63 9.43 10.29
C GLY A 128 -4.34 9.45 11.13
N PRO A 129 -4.00 10.60 11.76
CA PRO A 129 -2.69 10.79 12.42
C PRO A 129 -2.36 9.80 13.53
N ARG A 130 -3.37 9.13 14.09
CA ARG A 130 -3.22 8.14 15.17
C ARG A 130 -3.53 6.72 14.70
N GLY A 131 -3.53 6.48 13.39
CA GLY A 131 -3.85 5.18 12.79
C GLY A 131 -5.36 4.87 12.76
N GLU A 132 -6.21 5.87 12.98
CA GLU A 132 -7.66 5.69 12.89
C GLU A 132 -8.09 5.34 11.46
N PHE A 133 -9.16 4.56 11.36
CA PHE A 133 -9.74 4.21 10.09
C PHE A 133 -10.28 5.44 9.36
N VAL A 134 -9.90 5.60 8.09
CA VAL A 134 -10.46 6.60 7.18
C VAL A 134 -11.27 5.90 6.09
N GLN A 135 -12.55 6.25 5.99
CA GLN A 135 -13.44 5.74 4.94
C GLN A 135 -13.03 6.29 3.57
N LEU A 136 -13.01 5.41 2.56
CA LEU A 136 -12.82 5.80 1.16
C LEU A 136 -14.08 6.46 0.61
N THR A 137 -14.23 7.76 0.88
CA THR A 137 -15.33 8.58 0.35
C THR A 137 -14.94 9.22 -0.99
N PRO A 138 -15.92 9.68 -1.81
CA PRO A 138 -15.62 10.43 -3.04
C PRO A 138 -14.75 11.68 -2.82
N ALA A 139 -14.89 12.37 -1.68
CA ALA A 139 -14.07 13.54 -1.35
C ALA A 139 -12.61 13.16 -1.07
N VAL A 140 -12.38 12.06 -0.33
CA VAL A 140 -11.04 11.51 -0.12
C VAL A 140 -10.43 11.07 -1.45
N ALA A 141 -11.19 10.38 -2.30
CA ALA A 141 -10.72 9.98 -3.62
C ALA A 141 -10.33 11.17 -4.51
N GLU A 142 -11.10 12.26 -4.48
CA GLU A 142 -10.77 13.48 -5.22
C GLU A 142 -9.46 14.11 -4.71
N ARG A 143 -9.25 14.13 -3.40
CA ARG A 143 -8.00 14.64 -2.83
C ARG A 143 -6.80 13.80 -3.30
N ILE A 144 -6.93 12.48 -3.30
CA ILE A 144 -5.89 11.55 -3.76
C ILE A 144 -5.61 11.76 -5.25
N ALA A 145 -6.66 11.90 -6.08
CA ALA A 145 -6.53 12.20 -7.50
C ALA A 145 -5.71 13.47 -7.77
N ARG A 146 -5.99 14.56 -7.05
CA ARG A 146 -5.21 15.80 -7.17
C ARG A 146 -3.74 15.63 -6.78
N ALA A 147 -3.46 14.85 -5.73
CA ALA A 147 -2.09 14.55 -5.33
C ALA A 147 -1.33 13.76 -6.41
N ILE A 148 -2.00 12.79 -7.05
CA ILE A 148 -1.46 12.03 -8.18
C ILE A 148 -1.14 12.97 -9.35
N GLU A 149 -2.09 13.81 -9.76
CA GLU A 149 -1.92 14.77 -10.84
C GLU A 149 -0.75 15.74 -10.57
N PHE A 150 -0.67 16.26 -9.35
CA PHE A 150 0.41 17.12 -8.91
C PHE A 150 1.77 16.42 -9.01
N SER A 151 1.89 15.19 -8.51
CA SER A 151 3.14 14.42 -8.55
C SER A 151 3.64 14.19 -9.98
N ARG A 152 2.72 13.93 -10.92
CA ARG A 152 3.02 13.72 -12.34
C ARG A 152 3.55 14.98 -13.01
N ALA A 153 3.01 16.14 -12.66
CA ALA A 153 3.46 17.43 -13.20
C ALA A 153 4.90 17.76 -12.75
N HIS A 154 5.27 17.39 -11.52
CA HIS A 154 6.57 17.73 -10.92
C HIS A 154 7.67 16.68 -11.18
N SER A 155 7.31 15.44 -11.51
CA SER A 155 8.27 14.34 -11.69
C SER A 155 9.11 14.43 -12.98
N ARG A 156 8.74 15.26 -13.96
CA ARG A 156 9.47 15.35 -15.25
C ARG A 156 10.74 16.22 -15.19
N SER A 157 10.88 17.15 -14.25
CA SER A 157 12.01 18.09 -14.17
C SER A 157 13.13 17.69 -13.19
N SER A 158 12.85 16.83 -12.21
CA SER A 158 13.80 16.46 -11.14
C SER A 158 14.17 14.98 -11.21
N SER A 159 14.83 14.57 -12.30
CA SER A 159 15.19 13.16 -12.53
C SER A 159 16.37 12.66 -11.69
N ARG A 160 16.14 11.49 -11.06
CA ARG A 160 17.12 10.43 -10.73
C ARG A 160 18.20 10.66 -9.68
N ARG A 161 18.51 11.89 -9.27
CA ARG A 161 19.64 12.13 -8.32
C ARG A 161 19.22 12.31 -6.85
N SER A 162 17.98 12.69 -6.58
CA SER A 162 17.48 12.91 -5.20
C SER A 162 16.87 11.67 -4.55
N LEU A 163 16.62 10.59 -5.29
CA LEU A 163 15.91 9.40 -4.80
C LEU A 163 16.74 8.61 -3.77
N TYR A 164 18.07 8.59 -3.87
CA TYR A 164 18.92 7.84 -2.94
C TYR A 164 19.31 8.61 -1.66
N ASP A 165 19.31 9.95 -1.68
CA ASP A 165 19.67 10.77 -0.50
C ASP A 165 18.46 11.10 0.41
N ARG A 166 17.24 10.82 -0.07
CA ARG A 166 15.98 11.33 0.50
C ARG A 166 15.12 10.23 1.13
N GLU A 167 15.34 8.97 0.75
CA GLU A 167 14.61 7.78 1.23
C GLU A 167 14.74 7.60 2.75
N SER A 168 15.87 7.96 3.37
CA SER A 168 16.05 7.87 4.83
C SER A 168 15.61 9.10 5.63
N ARG A 169 15.28 10.23 4.99
CA ARG A 169 14.90 11.48 5.69
C ARG A 169 13.43 11.88 5.48
N GLU A 170 12.78 11.40 4.43
CA GLU A 170 11.43 11.84 4.07
C GLU A 170 10.29 10.90 4.43
N GLU A 171 10.54 9.65 4.81
CA GLU A 171 9.47 8.75 5.27
C GLU A 171 8.67 9.39 6.42
N ARG A 172 9.34 10.12 7.32
CA ARG A 172 8.69 10.90 8.39
C ARG A 172 8.21 12.29 7.98
N GLY A 173 8.75 12.86 6.91
CA GLY A 173 8.43 14.23 6.46
C GLY A 173 7.20 14.27 5.54
N TYR A 174 7.03 13.24 4.71
CA TYR A 174 5.92 13.14 3.77
C TYR A 174 4.61 12.76 4.46
N GLU A 175 4.66 11.89 5.47
CA GLU A 175 3.50 11.59 6.34
C GLU A 175 3.00 12.86 7.03
N ASN A 176 3.90 13.66 7.63
CA ASN A 176 3.55 14.92 8.26
C ASN A 176 3.00 15.95 7.26
N TRP A 177 3.59 16.08 6.06
CA TRP A 177 3.06 16.97 5.02
C TRP A 177 1.68 16.54 4.52
N ALA A 178 1.44 15.23 4.36
CA ALA A 178 0.14 14.70 3.95
C ALA A 178 -0.94 15.03 5.01
N PHE A 179 -0.58 15.05 6.29
CA PHE A 179 -1.44 15.49 7.40
C PHE A 179 -1.63 17.00 7.50
N ASP A 180 -0.59 17.82 7.32
CA ASP A 180 -0.72 19.28 7.39
C ASP A 180 -1.62 19.82 6.25
N VAL A 181 -1.53 19.24 5.06
CA VAL A 181 -2.44 19.57 3.95
C VAL A 181 -3.86 19.08 4.23
N LEU A 182 -4.06 18.08 5.12
CA LEU A 182 -5.39 17.58 5.53
C LEU A 182 -6.07 18.54 6.50
N ASP A 183 -5.30 19.19 7.37
CA ASP A 183 -5.81 20.12 8.39
C ASP A 183 -6.13 21.52 7.82
N ASP A 184 -5.34 22.01 6.85
CA ASP A 184 -5.51 23.34 6.24
C ASP A 184 -6.75 23.50 5.33
N ALA A 185 -7.52 22.43 5.11
CA ALA A 185 -8.71 22.44 4.24
C ALA A 185 -10.03 22.80 4.96
N VAL A 186 -9.99 23.27 6.22
CA VAL A 186 -11.18 23.72 6.97
C VAL A 186 -11.14 25.24 7.20
N PRO A 187 -11.94 26.06 6.50
CA PRO A 187 -12.03 27.49 6.80
C PRO A 187 -12.84 27.76 8.07
N VAL A 188 -12.14 28.27 9.09
CA VAL A 188 -12.49 29.39 9.99
C VAL A 188 -13.91 29.47 10.55
N PHE A 189 -14.05 29.21 11.85
CA PHE A 189 -14.93 30.04 12.70
C PHE A 189 -14.34 30.33 14.09
N HIS A 190 -14.06 31.62 14.28
CA HIS A 190 -13.97 32.42 15.51
C HIS A 190 -12.86 32.19 16.54
N LYS A 191 -11.88 33.11 16.45
CA LYS A 191 -11.09 33.72 17.53
C LYS A 191 -11.91 33.93 18.82
N GLN A 192 -11.41 33.47 19.96
CA GLN A 192 -11.13 34.32 21.14
C GLN A 192 -10.25 33.60 22.19
N PRO A 193 -9.49 34.35 23.01
CA PRO A 193 -8.39 33.85 23.83
C PRO A 193 -8.86 33.41 25.22
N PHE A 194 -8.23 32.37 25.77
CA PHE A 194 -8.30 32.13 27.21
C PHE A 194 -7.00 32.59 27.87
N VAL A 195 -7.22 33.47 28.83
CA VAL A 195 -6.29 34.28 29.60
C VAL A 195 -5.40 33.43 30.49
N THR A 196 -4.12 33.80 30.56
CA THR A 196 -3.17 33.40 31.61
C THR A 196 -3.59 34.00 32.95
N VAL A 197 -3.66 33.20 34.01
CA VAL A 197 -3.42 33.70 35.37
C VAL A 197 -2.54 32.70 36.12
N LEU A 198 -1.61 33.30 36.86
CA LEU A 198 -0.49 32.78 37.65
C LEU A 198 -0.77 31.54 38.51
#